data_AF-A0A2N1V3U7-F1
#
_entry.id   AF-A0A2N1V3U7-F1
#
_cell.length_a   1.000
_cell.length_b   1.000
_cell.length_c   1.000
_cell.angle_alpha   90.00
_cell.angle_beta   90.00
_cell.angle_gamma   90.00
#
_symmetry.space_group_name_H-M   'P 1'
#
loop_
_entity.id
_entity.type
_entity.pdbx_description
1 polymer ?
#
loop_
_entity_poly.entity_id
_entity_poly.type
_entity_poly.pdbx_seq_one_letter_code
_entity_poly.pdbx_strand_id
1 'polypeptide(L)'
;MKKIIMILSLALVFACSDDGGMTDEKFIQIYQEVLVARESTVDREAGTSKVNEVFEKYNISEPEFRQMYLKMSSEKPKRLAEMLDSIRIQTEVEIHNIDSTRKASEMEKKTDSTTKSDK
;
A
#
# COMPACT_ATOMS: atom_id res chain seq x y z
N MET A 1 -25.83 -50.36 0.28
CA MET A 1 -24.65 -50.37 1.18
C MET A 1 -23.44 -49.88 0.39
N LYS A 2 -22.61 -49.01 1.00
CA LYS A 2 -21.37 -48.38 0.47
C LYS A 2 -21.63 -47.35 -0.64
N LYS A 3 -21.96 -46.07 -0.38
CA LYS A 3 -21.23 -45.00 0.35
C LYS A 3 -19.75 -44.92 -0.06
N ILE A 4 -19.40 -43.75 -0.61
CA ILE A 4 -18.07 -43.12 -0.72
C ILE A 4 -17.25 -43.52 -1.96
N ILE A 5 -17.54 -42.90 -3.10
CA ILE A 5 -16.50 -42.47 -4.06
C ILE A 5 -16.86 -41.03 -4.45
N MET A 6 -16.71 -40.14 -3.47
CA MET A 6 -16.74 -38.70 -3.64
C MET A 6 -15.33 -38.23 -3.28
N ILE A 7 -14.77 -37.31 -4.07
CA ILE A 7 -13.61 -36.49 -3.73
C ILE A 7 -12.24 -37.19 -3.94
N LEU A 8 -11.77 -37.25 -5.19
CA LEU A 8 -10.32 -37.32 -5.47
C LEU A 8 -10.00 -36.79 -6.87
N SER A 9 -10.39 -35.55 -7.16
CA SER A 9 -10.07 -34.91 -8.46
C SER A 9 -9.82 -33.40 -8.37
N LEU A 10 -9.58 -32.85 -7.18
CA LEU A 10 -9.53 -31.39 -6.98
C LEU A 10 -8.20 -30.86 -6.41
N ALA A 11 -7.05 -31.43 -6.75
CA ALA A 11 -5.79 -30.98 -6.13
C ALA A 11 -4.57 -30.99 -7.05
N LEU A 12 -4.71 -30.74 -8.36
CA LEU A 12 -3.56 -30.84 -9.28
C LEU A 12 -3.36 -29.69 -10.28
N VAL A 13 -3.89 -28.49 -10.02
CA VAL A 13 -3.64 -27.33 -10.92
C VAL A 13 -3.23 -26.01 -10.24
N PHE A 14 -2.86 -26.00 -8.97
CA PHE A 14 -2.18 -24.84 -8.35
C PHE A 14 -0.66 -25.00 -8.26
N ALA A 15 -0.06 -25.74 -9.19
CA ALA A 15 1.40 -25.84 -9.34
C ALA A 15 1.85 -25.12 -10.62
N CYS A 16 1.57 -23.82 -10.71
CA CYS A 16 2.46 -22.90 -11.40
C CYS A 16 3.25 -22.18 -10.31
N SER A 17 4.32 -22.84 -9.86
CA SER A 17 5.44 -22.19 -9.20
C SER A 17 6.07 -21.25 -10.21
N ASP A 18 5.55 -20.03 -10.33
CA ASP A 18 6.46 -18.91 -10.54
C ASP A 18 7.43 -18.97 -9.37
N ASP A 19 8.72 -18.84 -9.63
CA ASP A 19 9.77 -18.76 -8.61
C ASP A 19 9.50 -17.50 -7.79
N GLY A 20 8.53 -17.60 -6.88
CA GLY A 20 7.80 -16.51 -6.25
C GLY A 20 8.56 -15.90 -5.09
N GLY A 21 9.89 -15.83 -5.22
CA GLY A 21 10.71 -15.00 -4.36
C GLY A 21 10.24 -13.57 -4.51
N MET A 22 9.59 -13.03 -3.47
CA MET A 22 9.27 -11.62 -3.41
C MET A 22 10.56 -10.82 -3.62
N THR A 23 10.66 -10.12 -4.75
CA THR A 23 11.88 -9.39 -5.10
C THR A 23 12.05 -8.18 -4.19
N ASP A 24 13.28 -7.67 -4.09
CA ASP A 24 13.57 -6.46 -3.34
C ASP A 24 12.59 -5.34 -3.75
N GLU A 25 12.35 -5.17 -5.06
CA GLU A 25 11.45 -4.17 -5.66
C GLU A 25 10.01 -4.30 -5.19
N LYS A 26 9.48 -5.53 -5.12
CA LYS A 26 8.12 -5.75 -4.60
C LYS A 26 8.02 -5.36 -3.13
N PHE A 27 9.04 -5.69 -2.32
CA PHE A 27 9.09 -5.24 -0.94
C PHE A 27 9.11 -3.71 -0.84
N ILE A 28 9.86 -3.01 -1.70
CA ILE A 28 9.89 -1.53 -1.74
C ILE A 28 8.49 -0.96 -1.94
N GLN A 29 7.78 -1.46 -2.96
CA GLN A 29 6.44 -0.96 -3.31
C GLN A 29 5.46 -1.11 -2.15
N ILE A 30 5.47 -2.29 -1.52
CA ILE A 30 4.62 -2.57 -0.37
C ILE A 30 4.98 -1.67 0.80
N TYR A 31 6.27 -1.52 1.10
CA TYR A 31 6.73 -0.70 2.21
C TYR A 31 6.36 0.78 2.02
N GLN A 32 6.47 1.30 0.80
CA GLN A 32 6.02 2.64 0.44
C GLN A 32 4.52 2.83 0.67
N GLU A 33 3.68 1.92 0.18
CA GLU A 33 2.23 1.99 0.38
C GLU A 33 1.83 1.90 1.86
N VAL A 34 2.53 1.08 2.65
CA VAL A 34 2.34 1.01 4.11
C VAL A 34 2.68 2.33 4.79
N LEU A 35 3.76 3.00 4.38
CA LEU A 35 4.12 4.32 4.93
C LEU A 35 3.08 5.39 4.56
N VAL A 36 2.69 5.47 3.29
CA VAL A 36 1.66 6.41 2.83
C VAL A 36 0.33 6.16 3.56
N ALA A 37 -0.05 4.90 3.73
CA ALA A 37 -1.25 4.52 4.47
C ALA A 37 -1.23 5.05 5.92
N ARG A 38 -0.06 5.02 6.58
CA ARG A 38 0.10 5.51 7.96
C ARG A 38 0.19 7.03 8.06
N GLU A 39 0.93 7.68 7.18
CA GLU A 39 1.11 9.14 7.20
C GLU A 39 -0.13 9.89 6.70
N SER A 40 -0.91 9.30 5.79
CA SER A 40 -2.15 9.91 5.27
C SER A 40 -3.34 9.82 6.23
N THR A 41 -3.20 9.15 7.37
CA THR A 41 -4.27 8.97 8.36
C THR A 41 -3.86 9.50 9.72
N VAL A 42 -4.59 10.48 10.23
CA VAL A 42 -4.42 10.96 11.61
C VAL A 42 -4.92 9.92 12.63
N ASP A 43 -5.95 9.15 12.25
CA ASP A 43 -6.53 8.12 13.07
C ASP A 43 -5.77 6.79 12.92
N ARG A 44 -5.39 6.21 14.06
CA ARG A 44 -4.63 4.96 14.15
C ARG A 44 -5.40 3.73 13.63
N GLU A 45 -6.70 3.65 13.90
CA GLU A 45 -7.54 2.54 13.43
C GLU A 45 -7.75 2.63 11.93
N ALA A 46 -8.00 3.85 11.41
CA ALA A 46 -8.08 4.08 9.98
C ALA A 46 -6.77 3.72 9.24
N GLY A 47 -5.62 4.09 9.80
CA GLY A 47 -4.32 3.72 9.27
C GLY A 47 -4.07 2.20 9.29
N THR A 48 -4.55 1.51 10.33
CA THR A 48 -4.44 0.05 10.41
C THR A 48 -5.30 -0.64 9.34
N SER A 49 -6.52 -0.15 9.10
CA SER A 49 -7.38 -0.66 8.03
C SER A 49 -6.70 -0.53 6.65
N LYS A 50 -6.17 0.66 6.34
CA LYS A 50 -5.47 0.89 5.07
C LYS A 50 -4.23 0.01 4.91
N VAL A 51 -3.47 -0.23 5.98
CA VAL A 51 -2.32 -1.14 5.93
C VAL A 51 -2.77 -2.57 5.64
N ASN A 52 -3.89 -3.02 6.21
CA ASN A 52 -4.45 -4.34 5.90
C ASN A 52 -4.89 -4.43 4.44
N GLU A 53 -5.50 -3.38 3.87
CA GLU A 53 -5.85 -3.34 2.44
C GLU A 53 -4.60 -3.48 1.55
N VAL A 54 -3.47 -2.86 1.93
CA VAL A 54 -2.19 -3.05 1.23
C VAL A 54 -1.74 -4.50 1.30
N PHE A 55 -1.77 -5.12 2.48
CA PHE A 55 -1.38 -6.52 2.64
C PHE A 55 -2.25 -7.48 1.82
N GLU A 56 -3.57 -7.25 1.79
CA GLU A 56 -4.50 -8.01 0.95
C GLU A 56 -4.21 -7.82 -0.54
N LYS A 57 -3.96 -6.59 -0.99
CA LYS A 57 -3.62 -6.26 -2.38
C LYS A 57 -2.40 -7.06 -2.88
N TYR A 58 -1.41 -7.25 -2.01
CA TYR A 58 -0.19 -7.96 -2.34
C TYR A 58 -0.21 -9.44 -1.95
N ASN A 59 -1.32 -9.94 -1.40
CA ASN A 59 -1.49 -11.30 -0.91
C ASN A 59 -0.35 -11.73 0.05
N ILE A 60 -0.03 -10.84 0.98
CA ILE A 60 0.97 -11.09 2.04
C ILE A 60 0.36 -10.88 3.41
N SER A 61 0.94 -11.51 4.42
CA SER A 61 0.59 -11.28 5.82
C SER A 61 1.54 -10.29 6.51
N GLU A 62 1.07 -9.67 7.59
CA GLU A 62 1.89 -8.78 8.42
C GLU A 62 3.15 -9.48 9.00
N PRO A 63 3.08 -10.73 9.48
CA PRO A 63 4.29 -11.47 9.89
C PRO A 63 5.30 -11.70 8.76
N GLU A 64 4.83 -12.00 7.55
CA GLU A 64 5.71 -12.15 6.38
C GLU A 64 6.38 -10.82 6.03
N PHE A 65 5.61 -9.73 5.99
CA PHE A 65 6.15 -8.38 5.81
C PHE A 65 7.22 -8.03 6.83
N ARG A 66 6.98 -8.33 8.10
CA ARG A 66 7.92 -8.08 9.19
C ARG A 66 9.21 -8.89 9.02
N GLN A 67 9.11 -10.15 8.64
CA GLN A 67 10.30 -10.97 8.36
C GLN A 67 11.11 -10.40 7.19
N MET A 68 10.45 -9.93 6.13
CA MET A 68 11.13 -9.27 5.01
C MET A 68 11.85 -8.01 5.44
N TYR A 69 11.19 -7.17 6.26
CA TYR A 69 11.80 -5.96 6.80
C TYR A 69 13.05 -6.30 7.62
N LEU A 70 12.94 -7.27 8.52
CA LEU A 70 14.07 -7.72 9.35
C LEU A 70 15.22 -8.22 8.48
N LYS A 71 14.93 -9.05 7.47
CA LYS A 71 15.92 -9.55 6.52
C LYS A 71 16.62 -8.40 5.78
N MET A 72 15.86 -7.46 5.22
CA MET A 72 16.40 -6.31 4.49
C MET A 72 17.24 -5.41 5.41
N SER A 73 16.79 -5.18 6.65
CA SER A 73 17.50 -4.37 7.63
C SER A 73 18.83 -5.00 8.07
N SER A 74 18.89 -6.34 8.10
CA SER A 74 20.10 -7.08 8.48
C SER A 74 21.08 -7.27 7.32
N GLU A 75 20.58 -7.61 6.13
CA GLU A 75 21.41 -7.99 4.99
C GLU A 75 21.80 -6.79 4.12
N LYS A 76 20.91 -5.80 4.00
CA LYS A 76 21.06 -4.65 3.07
C LYS A 76 20.68 -3.32 3.72
N PRO A 77 21.23 -2.96 4.90
CA PRO A 77 20.84 -1.76 5.64
C PRO A 77 21.03 -0.45 4.85
N LYS A 78 22.10 -0.34 4.07
CA LYS A 78 22.36 0.84 3.23
C LYS A 78 21.29 1.01 2.14
N ARG A 79 20.90 -0.10 1.50
CA ARG A 79 19.85 -0.10 0.48
C ARG A 79 18.50 0.30 1.09
N LEU A 80 18.18 -0.23 2.27
CA LEU A 80 16.98 0.16 3.01
C LEU A 80 16.98 1.66 3.35
N ALA A 81 18.11 2.22 3.80
CA ALA A 81 18.23 3.65 4.09
C ALA A 81 18.02 4.52 2.83
N GLU A 82 18.70 4.19 1.72
CA GLU A 82 18.53 4.89 0.43
C GLU A 82 17.07 4.85 -0.06
N MET A 83 16.38 3.73 0.17
CA MET A 83 14.97 3.58 -0.16
C MET A 83 14.07 4.46 0.71
N LEU A 84 14.29 4.48 2.02
CA LEU A 84 13.53 5.33 2.94
C LEU A 84 13.67 6.81 2.57
N ASP A 85 14.87 7.23 2.22
CA ASP A 85 15.13 8.60 1.76
C ASP A 85 14.38 8.89 0.44
N SER A 86 14.39 7.95 -0.51
CA SER A 86 13.63 8.10 -1.76
C SER A 86 12.12 8.18 -1.54
N ILE A 87 11.57 7.33 -0.66
CA ILE A 87 10.15 7.34 -0.31
C ILE A 87 9.78 8.66 0.36
N ARG A 88 10.65 9.20 1.24
CA ARG A 88 10.43 10.49 1.89
C ARG A 88 10.32 11.62 0.86
N ILE A 89 11.24 11.66 -0.11
CA ILE A 89 11.21 12.64 -1.20
C ILE A 89 9.92 12.50 -2.03
N GLN A 90 9.53 11.28 -2.40
CA GLN A 90 8.31 11.06 -3.19
C GLN A 90 7.04 11.43 -2.40
N THR A 91 7.01 11.09 -1.11
CA THR A 91 5.87 11.39 -0.23
C THR A 91 5.77 12.90 0.01
N GLU A 92 6.87 13.61 0.17
CA GLU A 92 6.89 15.09 0.26
C GLU A 92 6.34 15.73 -1.02
N VAL A 93 6.69 15.21 -2.21
CA VAL A 93 6.14 15.67 -3.49
C VAL A 93 4.64 15.39 -3.59
N GLU A 94 4.19 14.20 -3.18
CA GLU A 94 2.79 13.80 -3.25
C GLU A 94 1.91 14.60 -2.27
N ILE A 95 2.37 14.82 -1.04
CA ILE A 95 1.71 15.70 -0.06
C ILE A 95 1.62 17.14 -0.59
N HIS A 96 2.71 17.67 -1.16
CA HIS A 96 2.70 19.01 -1.75
C HIS A 96 1.68 19.13 -2.89
N ASN A 97 1.54 18.09 -3.73
CA ASN A 97 0.57 18.07 -4.81
C ASN A 97 -0.88 18.02 -4.28
N ILE A 98 -1.15 17.23 -3.24
CA ILE A 98 -2.46 17.16 -2.58
C ILE A 98 -2.85 18.55 -2.01
N ASP A 99 -1.92 19.24 -1.35
CA ASP A 99 -2.14 20.58 -0.81
C ASP A 99 -2.41 21.62 -1.91
N SER A 100 -1.74 21.48 -3.05
CA SER A 100 -1.92 22.35 -4.22
C SER A 100 -3.31 22.17 -4.84
N THR A 101 -3.77 20.92 -4.97
CA THR A 101 -5.10 20.60 -5.49
C THR A 101 -6.20 21.06 -4.52
N ARG A 102 -5.99 20.94 -3.20
CA ARG A 102 -6.94 21.43 -2.19
C ARG A 102 -7.12 22.94 -2.29
N LYS A 103 -6.03 23.70 -2.36
CA LYS A 103 -6.05 25.17 -2.51
C LYS A 103 -6.72 25.61 -3.83
N ALA A 104 -6.51 24.89 -4.93
CA ALA A 104 -7.17 25.17 -6.20
C ALA A 104 -8.69 24.95 -6.11
N SER A 105 -9.13 23.84 -5.50
CA SER A 105 -10.56 23.53 -5.33
C SER A 105 -11.28 24.50 -4.37
N GLU A 106 -10.57 25.05 -3.39
CA GLU A 106 -11.10 26.07 -2.47
C GLU A 106 -11.23 27.45 -3.14
N MET A 107 -10.35 27.79 -4.10
CA MET A 107 -10.48 29.02 -4.90
C MET A 107 -11.65 28.93 -5.89
N GLU A 108 -11.87 27.77 -6.51
CA GLU A 108 -12.95 27.55 -7.48
C GLU A 108 -14.35 27.60 -6.80
N LYS A 109 -14.46 27.09 -5.56
CA LYS A 109 -15.69 27.17 -4.77
C LYS A 109 -16.05 28.60 -4.33
N LYS A 110 -15.05 29.47 -4.18
CA LYS A 110 -15.25 30.87 -3.77
C LYS A 110 -15.69 31.77 -4.94
N THR A 111 -15.37 31.39 -6.18
CA THR A 111 -15.80 32.11 -7.39
C THR A 111 -17.26 31.84 -7.78
N ASP A 112 -17.82 30.67 -7.45
CA ASP A 112 -19.22 30.31 -7.76
C ASP A 112 -20.25 30.91 -6.78
N SER A 113 -19.84 31.24 -5.55
CA SER A 113 -20.72 31.90 -4.57
C SER A 113 -20.89 33.42 -4.77
N THR A 114 -20.14 34.02 -5.71
CA THR A 114 -20.13 35.50 -5.90
C THR A 114 -21.00 35.96 -7.08
N THR A 115 -21.56 35.05 -7.87
CA THR A 115 -22.34 35.36 -9.10
C THR A 115 -23.86 35.16 -8.96
N LYS A 116 -24.38 34.94 -7.74
CA LYS A 116 -25.83 34.78 -7.48
C LYS A 116 -26.47 35.87 -6.62
N SER A 117 -25.80 37.00 -6.40
CA SER A 117 -26.36 38.13 -5.64
C SER A 117 -26.52 39.40 -6.49
N ASP A 118 -26.99 39.26 -7.73
CA ASP A 118 -27.56 40.38 -8.49
C ASP A 118 -28.71 39.86 -9.36
N LYS A 119 -29.88 39.67 -8.74
CA LYS A 119 -31.16 39.85 -9.43
C LYS A 119 -32.30 40.12 -8.46
#